data_AF-A0A2E9ZM84-F1
#
_entry.id   AF-A0A2E9ZM84-F1
#
_cell.length_a   1.000
_cell.length_b   1.000
_cell.length_c   1.000
_cell.angle_alpha   90.00
_cell.angle_beta   90.00
_cell.angle_gamma   90.00
#
_symmetry.space_group_name_H-M   'P 1'
#
loop_
_entity.id
_entity.type
_entity.pdbx_description
1 polymer ?
#
loop_
_entity_poly.entity_id
_entity_poly.type
_entity_poly.pdbx_seq_one_letter_code
_entity_poly.pdbx_strand_id
1 'polypeptide(L)' 'MGRGYRCQLAFSHPQAYAICRALSAEGVIADFRSPDLLRLGFSPLILTYEDIWRSVEILAKVVGKGSYKAGEFNRRLKVT' A
#
# COMPACT_ATOMS: atom_id res chain seq x y z
N MET A 1 -11.84 27.55 -5.25
CA MET A 1 -11.77 26.12 -4.88
C MET A 1 -10.46 25.56 -5.43
N GLY A 2 -9.40 25.53 -4.62
CA GLY A 2 -8.05 25.18 -5.09
C GLY A 2 -7.91 23.67 -5.29
N ARG A 3 -7.61 23.23 -6.51
CA ARG A 3 -7.15 21.85 -6.76
C ARG A 3 -5.71 21.74 -6.25
N GLY A 4 -5.55 21.26 -5.02
CA GLY A 4 -4.26 20.80 -4.54
C GLY A 4 -3.90 19.51 -5.26
N TYR A 5 -2.89 19.55 -6.13
CA TYR A 5 -2.31 18.34 -6.72
C TYR A 5 -1.63 17.55 -5.60
N ARG A 6 -2.16 16.38 -5.26
CA ARG A 6 -1.57 15.49 -4.26
C ARG A 6 -0.75 14.43 -4.99
N CYS A 7 0.51 14.27 -4.61
CA CYS A 7 1.40 13.22 -5.10
C CYS A 7 1.10 11.88 -4.41
N GLN A 8 -0.13 11.39 -4.55
CA GLN A 8 -0.53 10.12 -3.95
C GLN A 8 -1.60 9.43 -4.79
N LEU A 9 -1.59 8.10 -4.75
CA LEU A 9 -2.64 7.24 -5.28
C LEU A 9 -3.34 6.53 -4.14
N ALA A 10 -4.65 6.37 -4.24
CA ALA A 10 -5.46 5.66 -3.26
C ALA A 10 -6.36 4.64 -3.96
N PHE A 11 -6.40 3.43 -3.41
CA PHE A 11 -7.21 2.32 -3.89
C PHE A 11 -8.14 1.86 -2.76
N SER A 12 -9.41 1.60 -3.08
CA SER A 12 -10.34 0.96 -2.13
C SER A 12 -10.29 -0.54 -2.31
N HIS A 13 -10.17 -1.26 -1.21
CA HIS A 13 -10.24 -2.72 -1.16
C HIS A 13 -10.68 -3.17 0.24
N PRO A 14 -11.65 -4.11 0.38
CA PRO A 14 -12.14 -4.57 1.69
C PRO A 14 -11.03 -5.09 2.62
N GLN A 15 -9.95 -5.63 2.04
CA GLN A 15 -8.78 -6.13 2.75
C GLN A 15 -7.56 -5.21 2.66
N ALA A 16 -7.77 -3.89 2.45
CA ALA A 16 -6.68 -2.92 2.28
C ALA A 16 -5.67 -2.93 3.44
N TYR A 17 -6.12 -3.18 4.68
CA TYR A 17 -5.23 -3.35 5.83
C TYR A 17 -4.24 -4.51 5.64
N ALA A 18 -4.74 -5.67 5.23
CA ALA A 18 -3.91 -6.85 5.02
C ALA A 18 -2.96 -6.67 3.82
N ILE A 19 -3.44 -6.02 2.74
CA ILE A 19 -2.60 -5.67 1.59
C ILE A 19 -1.46 -4.74 2.01
N CYS A 20 -1.76 -3.69 2.79
CA CYS A 20 -0.77 -2.74 3.30
C CYS A 20 0.33 -3.46 4.12
N ARG A 21 -0.07 -4.43 4.95
CA ARG A 21 0.84 -5.26 5.74
C ARG A 21 1.71 -6.17 4.87
N ALA A 22 1.12 -6.83 3.87
CA ALA A 22 1.84 -7.68 2.94
C ALA A 22 2.85 -6.89 2.08
N LEU A 23 2.47 -5.69 1.62
CA LEU A 23 3.38 -4.76 0.94
C LEU A 23 4.56 -4.37 1.83
N SER A 24 4.29 -4.05 3.10
CA SER A 24 5.33 -3.65 4.05
C SER A 24 6.33 -4.79 4.30
N ALA A 25 5.86 -6.05 4.31
CA ALA A 25 6.73 -7.22 4.43
C ALA A 25 7.64 -7.44 3.20
N GLU A 26 7.24 -6.96 2.03
CA GLU A 26 8.03 -6.98 0.79
C GLU A 26 8.78 -5.65 0.56
N GLY A 27 8.83 -4.76 1.56
CA GLY A 27 9.59 -3.52 1.53
C GLY A 27 8.89 -2.30 0.91
N VAL A 28 7.61 -2.41 0.54
CA VAL A 28 6.80 -1.30 0.00
C VAL A 28 5.96 -0.68 1.10
N ILE A 29 6.24 0.58 1.44
CA ILE A 29 5.53 1.31 2.49
C ILE A 29 4.23 1.89 1.92
N ALA A 30 3.10 1.52 2.52
CA ALA A 30 1.78 2.07 2.22
C ALA A 30 1.09 2.54 3.50
N ASP A 31 0.10 3.42 3.35
CA ASP A 31 -0.74 3.92 4.44
C ASP A 31 -2.15 3.35 4.32
N PHE A 32 -2.64 2.72 5.39
CA PHE A 32 -4.03 2.26 5.47
C PHE A 32 -4.91 3.35 6.09
N ARG A 33 -6.04 3.62 5.45
CA ARG A 33 -7.08 4.52 5.96
C ARG A 33 -8.37 3.73 6.13
N SER A 34 -8.90 3.76 7.35
CA SER A 34 -10.19 3.15 7.67
C SER A 34 -11.29 3.73 6.77
N PRO A 35 -12.24 2.91 6.28
CA PRO A 35 -12.36 1.48 6.56
C PRO A 35 -11.56 0.56 5.62
N ASP A 36 -11.21 1.01 4.42
CA ASP A 36 -10.86 0.12 3.31
C ASP A 36 -9.90 0.75 2.28
N LEU A 37 -9.21 1.83 2.63
CA LEU A 37 -8.34 2.56 1.69
C LEU A 37 -6.87 2.19 1.89
N LEU A 38 -6.21 1.83 0.79
CA LEU A 38 -4.76 1.69 0.65
C LEU A 38 -4.22 2.93 -0.06
N ARG A 39 -3.25 3.63 0.52
CA ARG A 39 -2.69 4.86 -0.03
C ARG A 39 -1.18 4.76 -0.22
N LEU A 40 -0.71 5.14 -1.39
CA LEU A 40 0.70 5.22 -1.77
C LEU A 40 1.07 6.67 -1.99
N GLY A 41 2.02 7.17 -1.20
CA GLY A 41 2.58 8.51 -1.35
C GLY A 41 3.82 8.47 -2.24
N PHE A 42 3.93 9.42 -3.15
CA PHE A 42 5.10 9.60 -4.01
C PHE A 42 5.85 10.85 -3.58
N SER A 43 7.13 10.71 -3.25
CA SER A 43 8.00 11.85 -2.96
C SER A 43 8.91 12.09 -4.17
N PRO A 44 8.67 13.14 -4.97
CA PRO A 44 9.45 13.39 -6.19
C PRO A 44 10.94 13.65 -5.95
N LEU A 45 11.32 14.04 -4.73
CA LEU A 45 12.71 14.34 -4.39
C LEU A 45 13.56 13.08 -4.19
N ILE A 46 12.95 11.93 -3.91
CA ILE A 46 13.68 10.73 -3.49
C ILE A 46 13.30 9.46 -4.24
N LEU A 47 12.25 9.47 -5.06
CA LEU A 47 11.82 8.30 -5.82
C LEU A 47 12.33 8.36 -7.26
N THR A 48 12.89 7.24 -7.71
CA THR A 48 13.22 7.01 -9.12
C THR A 48 12.05 6.32 -9.85
N TYR A 49 12.10 6.30 -11.18
CA TYR A 49 11.12 5.53 -11.97
C TYR A 49 11.21 4.04 -11.67
N GLU A 50 12.41 3.52 -11.43
CA GLU A 50 12.67 2.13 -11.08
C GLU A 50 12.03 1.76 -9.74
N ASP A 51 12.07 2.65 -8.74
CA ASP A 51 11.43 2.41 -7.44
C ASP A 51 9.90 2.30 -7.58
N ILE A 52 9.32 3.15 -8.43
CA ILE A 52 7.89 3.11 -8.74
C ILE A 52 7.56 1.80 -9.45
N TRP A 53 8.34 1.42 -10.47
CA TRP A 53 8.13 0.18 -11.21
C TRP A 53 8.17 -1.05 -10.31
N ARG A 54 9.22 -1.18 -9.49
CA ARG A 54 9.35 -2.29 -8.53
C ARG A 54 8.19 -2.33 -7.54
N SER A 55 7.76 -1.17 -7.04
CA SER A 55 6.62 -1.09 -6.12
C SER A 55 5.32 -1.59 -6.76
N VAL A 56 5.11 -1.27 -8.04
CA VAL A 56 3.94 -1.73 -8.81
C VAL A 56 4.02 -3.25 -9.07
N GLU A 57 5.20 -3.79 -9.40
CA GLU A 57 5.39 -5.24 -9.57
C GLU A 57 5.11 -6.01 -8.28
N ILE A 58 5.61 -5.51 -7.14
CA ILE A 58 5.35 -6.10 -5.82
C ILE A 58 3.85 -6.03 -5.50
N LEU A 59 3.19 -4.90 -5.76
CA LEU A 59 1.75 -4.77 -5.57
C LEU A 59 0.97 -5.78 -6.41
N ALA A 60 1.29 -5.89 -7.70
CA ALA A 60 0.65 -6.86 -8.60
C ALA A 60 0.89 -8.31 -8.14
N LYS A 61 2.10 -8.64 -7.68
CA LYS A 61 2.44 -9.95 -7.12
C LYS A 61 1.63 -10.25 -5.85
N VAL A 62 1.58 -9.33 -4.89
CA VAL A 62 0.88 -9.52 -3.61
C VAL A 62 -0.62 -9.72 -3.84
N VAL A 63 -1.23 -8.87 -4.69
CA VAL A 63 -2.66 -8.94 -4.99
C VAL A 63 -2.97 -10.17 -5.84
N GLY A 64 -2.20 -10.41 -6.90
CA GLY A 64 -2.41 -11.53 -7.84
C GLY A 64 -2.20 -12.90 -7.20
N LYS A 65 -1.22 -13.05 -6.31
CA LYS A 65 -1.00 -14.31 -5.56
C LYS A 65 -1.90 -14.45 -4.34
N GLY A 66 -2.58 -13.37 -3.92
CA GLY A 66 -3.37 -13.38 -2.70
C GLY A 66 -2.54 -13.51 -1.41
N SER A 67 -1.25 -13.14 -1.43
CA SER A 67 -0.34 -13.29 -0.28
C SER A 67 -0.86 -12.58 0.98
N TYR A 68 -1.60 -11.49 0.80
CA TYR A 68 -2.26 -10.75 1.89
C TYR A 68 -3.36 -11.55 2.62
N LYS A 69 -3.81 -12.69 2.07
CA LYS A 69 -4.78 -13.58 2.72
C LYS A 69 -4.16 -14.45 3.81
N ALA A 70 -2.83 -14.49 3.93
CA ALA A 70 -2.16 -15.18 5.02
C ALA A 70 -2.65 -14.62 6.38
N GLY A 71 -2.87 -15.52 7.35
CA GLY A 71 -3.46 -15.16 8.65
C GLY A 71 -2.63 -14.12 9.42
N GLU A 72 -1.33 -14.07 9.18
CA GLU A 72 -0.39 -13.12 9.79
C GLU A 72 -0.69 -11.65 9.45
N PHE A 73 -1.22 -11.37 8.26
CA PHE A 73 -1.52 -10.00 7.81
C PHE A 73 -2.92 -9.53 8.18
N ASN A 74 -3.81 -10.45 8.54
CA ASN A 74 -5.18 -10.14 8.96
C ASN A 74 -5.29 -9.83 10.46
N ARG A 75 -4.24 -10.09 11.24
CA ARG A 75 -4.20 -9.76 12.66
C ARG A 75 -3.92 -8.26 12.85
N ARG A 76 -4.91 -7.52 13.33
CA ARG A 76 -4.70 -6.13 13.76
C ARG A 76 -3.71 -6.11 14.90
N LEU A 77 -2.55 -5.47 14.69
CA LEU A 77 -1.63 -5.20 15.78
C LEU A 77 -2.29 -4.23 16.77
N LYS A 78 -2.37 -4.62 18.04
CA LYS A 78 -2.68 -3.68 19.12
C LYS A 78 -1.50 -2.72 19.21
N VAL A 79 -1.73 -1.46 18.87
CA VAL A 79 -0.82 -0.37 19.25
C VAL A 79 -1.00 -0.20 20.76
N THR A 80 0.07 -0.39 21.53
CA THR A 80 0.11 -0.16 22.99
C THR A 80 0.51 1.27 23.25
#